data_AF-A0A3B8XYE7-F1
#
_entry.id   AF-A0A3B8XYE7-F1
#
_cell.length_a   1.000
_cell.length_b   1.000
_cell.length_c   1.000
_cell.angle_alpha   90.00
_cell.angle_beta   90.00
_cell.angle_gamma   90.00
#
_symmetry.space_group_name_H-M   'P 1'
#
loop_
_entity.id
_entity.type
_entity.pdbx_description
1 polymer ?
#
loop_
_entity_poly.entity_id
_entity_poly.type
_entity_poly.pdbx_seq_one_letter_code
_entity_poly.pdbx_strand_id
1 'polypeptide(L)'
;MIAPAHEAAEVGIMSGDLASAFADIYDAAGHFDDPDKLSQLIFGARSAELLMPDYAQLFRSIAAVAQDELLTRHRRHVKDAYRLKTEAARAWLVDYLGSVSLADIIEGEVEREADH
;
A
#
# COMPACT_ATOMS: atom_id res chain seq x y z
N MET A 1 -13.40 -20.01 -28.21
CA MET A 1 -11.99 -19.78 -28.60
C MET A 1 -11.74 -18.28 -28.48
N ILE A 2 -11.24 -17.83 -27.33
CA ILE A 2 -10.80 -16.44 -27.14
C ILE A 2 -9.30 -16.41 -27.47
N ALA A 3 -8.86 -15.35 -28.13
CA ALA A 3 -7.72 -15.31 -29.05
C ALA A 3 -6.34 -15.23 -28.36
N PRO A 4 -5.28 -15.79 -28.99
CA PRO A 4 -3.88 -15.76 -28.49
C PRO A 4 -3.30 -14.35 -28.27
N ALA A 5 -3.94 -13.30 -28.79
CA ALA A 5 -3.56 -11.92 -28.55
C ALA A 5 -3.90 -11.43 -27.12
N HIS A 6 -4.95 -11.96 -26.50
CA HIS A 6 -5.32 -11.61 -25.11
C HIS A 6 -4.32 -12.20 -24.12
N GLU A 7 -3.94 -13.45 -24.34
CA GLU A 7 -2.97 -14.18 -23.52
C GLU A 7 -1.57 -13.56 -23.64
N ALA A 8 -1.15 -13.15 -24.84
CA ALA A 8 0.10 -12.42 -25.03
C ALA A 8 0.09 -11.02 -24.38
N ALA A 9 -1.06 -10.32 -24.37
CA ALA A 9 -1.21 -9.04 -23.70
C ALA A 9 -1.19 -9.20 -22.17
N GLU A 10 -1.88 -10.19 -21.62
CA GLU A 10 -1.85 -10.51 -20.18
C GLU A 10 -0.46 -10.92 -19.71
N VAL A 11 0.24 -11.78 -20.45
CA VAL A 11 1.63 -12.15 -20.15
C VAL A 11 2.57 -10.93 -20.25
N GLY A 12 2.37 -10.08 -21.25
CA GLY A 12 3.12 -8.82 -21.39
C GLY A 12 2.91 -7.87 -20.22
N ILE A 13 1.65 -7.67 -19.80
CA ILE A 13 1.28 -6.82 -18.65
C ILE A 13 1.82 -7.42 -17.35
N MET A 14 1.60 -8.71 -17.09
CA MET A 14 2.14 -9.41 -15.92
C MET A 14 3.66 -9.34 -15.85
N SER A 15 4.36 -9.39 -16.98
CA SER A 15 5.83 -9.26 -17.02
C SER A 15 6.30 -7.84 -16.67
N GLY A 16 5.55 -6.81 -17.09
CA GLY A 16 5.83 -5.41 -16.77
C GLY A 16 5.56 -5.08 -15.31
N ASP A 17 4.41 -5.54 -14.80
CA ASP A 17 4.02 -5.35 -13.40
C ASP A 17 4.99 -6.04 -12.45
N LEU A 18 5.47 -7.25 -12.83
CA LEU A 18 6.46 -7.98 -12.05
C LEU A 18 7.82 -7.27 -12.04
N ALA A 19 8.26 -6.74 -13.20
CA ALA A 19 9.49 -5.97 -13.28
C ALA A 19 9.44 -4.71 -12.41
N SER A 20 8.31 -4.00 -12.41
CA SER A 20 8.09 -2.82 -11.55
C SER A 20 8.11 -3.21 -10.07
N ALA A 21 7.43 -4.29 -9.69
CA ALA A 21 7.41 -4.78 -8.32
C ALA A 21 8.81 -5.13 -7.80
N PHE A 22 9.65 -5.74 -8.64
CA PHE A 22 11.04 -6.01 -8.28
C PHE A 22 11.88 -4.75 -8.19
N ALA A 23 11.71 -3.78 -9.09
CA ALA A 23 12.41 -2.50 -9.00
C ALA A 23 12.11 -1.80 -7.66
N ASP A 24 10.84 -1.76 -7.25
CA ASP A 24 10.43 -1.22 -5.94
C ASP A 24 11.10 -1.95 -4.77
N ILE A 25 11.19 -3.28 -4.83
CA ILE A 25 11.86 -4.08 -3.79
C ILE A 25 13.36 -3.76 -3.74
N TYR A 26 14.04 -3.72 -4.90
CA TYR A 26 15.48 -3.46 -4.96
C TYR A 26 15.84 -2.04 -4.54
N ASP A 27 15.10 -1.03 -5.01
CA ASP A 27 15.35 0.39 -4.72
C ASP A 27 15.07 0.75 -3.24
N ALA A 28 14.25 -0.05 -2.56
CA ALA A 28 13.95 0.12 -1.15
C ALA A 28 14.78 -0.79 -0.23
N ALA A 29 15.38 -1.85 -0.75
CA ALA A 29 16.18 -2.78 0.04
C ALA A 29 17.38 -2.07 0.69
N GLY A 30 17.46 -2.13 2.02
CA GLY A 30 18.54 -1.52 2.79
C GLY A 30 18.27 -0.09 3.26
N HIS A 31 17.18 0.54 2.84
CA HIS A 31 16.75 1.89 3.25
C HIS A 31 15.65 1.83 4.32
N PHE A 32 15.87 1.08 5.40
CA PHE A 32 14.88 0.87 6.47
C PHE A 32 14.71 2.09 7.40
N ASP A 33 15.57 3.09 7.26
CA ASP A 33 15.51 4.38 7.96
C ASP A 33 14.59 5.39 7.27
N ASP A 34 14.12 5.12 6.06
CA ASP A 34 13.23 5.98 5.29
C ASP A 34 11.81 5.38 5.22
N PRO A 35 10.78 6.02 5.82
CA PRO A 35 9.41 5.50 5.82
C PRO A 35 8.77 5.44 4.43
N ASP A 36 9.19 6.28 3.48
CA ASP A 36 8.69 6.23 2.11
C ASP A 36 9.26 5.01 1.40
N LYS A 37 10.53 4.67 1.66
CA LYS A 37 11.17 3.45 1.15
C LYS A 37 10.58 2.19 1.77
N LEU A 38 10.29 2.18 3.07
CA LEU A 38 9.56 1.08 3.69
C LEU A 38 8.17 0.88 3.05
N SER A 39 7.46 1.96 2.77
CA SER A 39 6.15 1.90 2.09
C SER A 39 6.27 1.35 0.66
N GLN A 40 7.29 1.78 -0.08
CA GLN A 40 7.62 1.26 -1.42
C GLN A 40 7.93 -0.24 -1.37
N LEU A 41 8.73 -0.69 -0.40
CA LEU A 41 9.07 -2.10 -0.19
C LEU A 41 7.83 -2.97 0.10
N ILE A 42 6.92 -2.47 0.95
CA ILE A 42 5.65 -3.15 1.25
C ILE A 42 4.83 -3.30 -0.03
N PHE A 43 4.69 -2.24 -0.82
CA PHE A 43 3.90 -2.26 -2.05
C PHE A 43 4.50 -3.22 -3.09
N GLY A 44 5.80 -3.11 -3.37
CA GLY A 44 6.50 -4.00 -4.30
C GLY A 44 6.39 -5.47 -3.89
N ALA A 45 6.57 -5.78 -2.61
CA ALA A 45 6.40 -7.13 -2.09
C ALA A 45 4.97 -7.65 -2.23
N ARG A 46 3.94 -6.85 -1.93
CA ARG A 46 2.53 -7.27 -2.11
C ARG A 46 2.17 -7.50 -3.57
N SER A 47 2.68 -6.66 -4.48
CA SER A 47 2.51 -6.86 -5.92
C SER A 47 3.18 -8.15 -6.39
N ALA A 48 4.42 -8.41 -5.96
CA ALA A 48 5.13 -9.64 -6.28
C ALA A 48 4.48 -10.90 -5.67
N GLU A 49 3.87 -10.81 -4.48
CA GLU A 49 3.09 -11.89 -3.85
C GLU A 49 1.93 -12.34 -4.76
N LEU A 50 1.24 -11.39 -5.39
CA LEU A 50 0.11 -11.67 -6.29
C LEU A 50 0.55 -12.24 -7.64
N LEU A 51 1.68 -11.76 -8.16
CA LEU A 51 2.19 -12.12 -9.48
C LEU A 51 3.00 -13.42 -9.47
N MET A 52 3.58 -13.80 -8.32
CA MET A 52 4.37 -15.03 -8.16
C MET A 52 3.88 -15.87 -6.98
N PRO A 53 2.78 -16.61 -7.14
CA PRO A 53 2.15 -17.36 -6.05
C PRO A 53 3.07 -18.42 -5.43
N ASP A 54 3.98 -19.01 -6.21
CA ASP A 54 4.97 -19.99 -5.71
C ASP A 54 5.95 -19.39 -4.69
N TYR A 55 6.14 -18.06 -4.73
CA TYR A 55 7.00 -17.30 -3.81
C TYR A 55 6.20 -16.40 -2.86
N ALA A 56 4.87 -16.54 -2.81
CA ALA A 56 3.99 -15.68 -2.03
C ALA A 56 4.40 -15.58 -0.56
N GLN A 57 4.82 -16.70 0.04
CA GLN A 57 5.26 -16.73 1.43
C GLN A 57 6.50 -15.85 1.67
N LEU A 58 7.46 -15.84 0.73
CA LEU A 58 8.65 -15.00 0.81
C LEU A 58 8.28 -13.52 0.79
N PHE A 59 7.48 -13.11 -0.20
CA PHE A 59 7.08 -11.71 -0.33
C PHE A 59 6.19 -11.24 0.82
N ARG A 60 5.30 -12.09 1.31
CA ARG A 60 4.52 -11.81 2.53
C ARG A 60 5.43 -11.55 3.73
N SER A 61 6.49 -12.34 3.91
CA SER A 61 7.46 -12.13 4.99
C SER A 61 8.22 -10.83 4.83
N ILE A 62 8.65 -10.45 3.61
CA ILE A 62 9.30 -9.17 3.34
C ILE A 62 8.37 -8.00 3.71
N ALA A 63 7.12 -8.03 3.23
CA ALA A 63 6.13 -7.01 3.54
C ALA A 63 5.86 -6.90 5.05
N ALA A 64 5.77 -8.03 5.75
CA ALA A 64 5.54 -8.05 7.19
C ALA A 64 6.68 -7.40 7.98
N VAL A 65 7.94 -7.70 7.64
CA VAL A 65 9.12 -7.10 8.29
C VAL A 65 9.17 -5.59 8.04
N ALA A 66 8.94 -5.15 6.79
CA ALA A 66 8.91 -3.72 6.47
C ALA A 66 7.78 -2.98 7.18
N GLN A 67 6.61 -3.62 7.31
CA GLN A 67 5.46 -3.08 8.04
C GLN A 67 5.75 -2.95 9.55
N ASP A 68 6.35 -3.96 10.17
CA ASP A 68 6.75 -3.92 11.57
C ASP A 68 7.76 -2.80 11.83
N GLU A 69 8.76 -2.65 10.97
CA GLU A 69 9.75 -1.57 11.05
C GLU A 69 9.09 -0.18 10.93
N LEU A 70 8.14 -0.02 10.00
CA LEU A 70 7.40 1.23 9.80
C LEU A 70 6.54 1.57 11.03
N LEU A 71 5.85 0.58 11.61
CA LEU A 71 5.00 0.77 12.79
C LEU A 71 5.80 1.02 14.07
N THR A 72 6.99 0.42 14.20
CA THR A 72 7.83 0.53 15.41
C THR A 72 8.71 1.78 15.41
N ARG A 73 9.40 2.07 14.30
CA ARG A 73 10.37 3.17 14.24
C ARG A 73 9.80 4.46 13.67
N HIS A 74 8.79 4.36 12.82
CA HIS A 74 8.21 5.50 12.09
C HIS A 74 6.73 5.73 12.43
N ARG A 75 6.30 5.37 13.65
CA ARG A 75 4.90 5.49 14.10
C ARG A 75 4.29 6.87 13.83
N ARG A 76 5.06 7.95 13.98
CA ARG A 76 4.58 9.32 13.68
C ARG A 76 4.22 9.48 12.20
N HIS A 77 5.08 9.02 11.31
CA HIS A 77 4.81 9.06 9.87
C HIS A 77 3.54 8.28 9.51
N VAL A 78 3.35 7.11 10.13
CA VAL A 78 2.12 6.32 9.95
C VAL A 78 0.88 7.10 10.41
N LYS A 79 0.92 7.72 11.61
CA LYS A 79 -0.17 8.56 12.11
C LYS A 79 -0.48 9.73 11.17
N ASP A 80 0.55 10.41 10.67
CA ASP A 80 0.39 11.53 9.74
C ASP A 80 -0.24 11.08 8.41
N ALA A 81 0.16 9.91 7.88
CA ALA A 81 -0.43 9.33 6.68
C ALA A 81 -1.91 8.95 6.87
N TYR A 82 -2.28 8.37 8.02
CA TYR A 82 -3.68 8.11 8.36
C TYR A 82 -4.51 9.40 8.46
N ARG A 83 -3.95 10.44 9.09
CA ARG A 83 -4.59 11.74 9.20
C ARG A 83 -4.87 12.33 7.82
N LEU A 84 -3.89 12.33 6.92
CA LEU A 84 -4.05 12.81 5.55
C LEU A 84 -5.14 12.05 4.77
N LYS A 85 -5.19 10.72 4.89
CA LYS A 85 -6.27 9.91 4.27
C LYS A 85 -7.65 10.28 4.81
N THR A 86 -7.73 10.55 6.10
CA THR A 86 -8.98 10.94 6.78
C THR A 86 -9.42 12.33 6.33
N GLU A 87 -8.51 13.29 6.30
CA GLU A 87 -8.76 14.64 5.78
C GLU A 87 -9.24 14.61 4.32
N ALA A 88 -8.60 13.79 3.47
CA ALA A 88 -9.02 13.61 2.07
C ALA A 88 -10.41 12.96 1.94
N ALA A 89 -10.68 11.91 2.70
CA ALA A 89 -12.00 11.27 2.72
C ALA A 89 -13.08 12.22 3.23
N ARG A 90 -12.77 13.00 4.27
CA ARG A 90 -13.65 14.04 4.82
C ARG A 90 -13.96 15.10 3.76
N ALA A 91 -12.95 15.62 3.08
CA ALA A 91 -13.14 16.57 1.99
C ALA A 91 -14.07 16.00 0.90
N TRP A 92 -13.86 14.76 0.48
CA TRP A 92 -14.76 14.11 -0.47
C TRP A 92 -16.21 13.98 0.05
N LEU A 93 -16.41 13.56 1.30
CA LEU A 93 -17.75 13.43 1.89
C LEU A 93 -18.48 14.79 2.01
N VAL A 94 -17.75 15.85 2.35
CA VAL A 94 -18.31 17.20 2.47
C VAL A 94 -18.56 17.80 1.09
N ASP A 95 -17.57 17.78 0.20
CA ASP A 95 -17.63 18.45 -1.10
C ASP A 95 -18.50 17.71 -2.10
N TYR A 96 -18.54 16.37 -2.03
CA TYR A 96 -19.25 15.52 -3.00
C TYR A 96 -20.63 15.07 -2.50
N LEU A 97 -20.77 14.72 -1.22
CA LEU A 97 -22.03 14.22 -0.65
C LEU A 97 -22.76 15.26 0.21
N GLY A 98 -22.16 16.42 0.50
CA GLY A 98 -22.76 17.47 1.31
C GLY A 98 -23.02 17.08 2.76
N SER A 99 -22.42 15.99 3.26
CA SER A 99 -22.75 15.43 4.57
C SER A 99 -21.62 15.62 5.59
N VAL A 100 -21.70 16.72 6.32
CA VAL A 100 -20.77 17.06 7.42
C VAL A 100 -20.87 16.03 8.56
N SER A 101 -22.07 15.56 8.89
CA SER A 101 -22.27 14.61 9.99
C SER A 101 -21.65 13.23 9.75
N LEU A 102 -21.63 12.75 8.49
CA LEU A 102 -20.94 11.50 8.14
C LEU A 102 -19.41 11.67 8.20
N ALA A 103 -18.92 12.84 7.81
CA ALA A 103 -17.50 13.20 7.89
C ALA A 103 -16.99 13.18 9.34
N ASP A 104 -17.72 13.82 10.27
CA ASP A 104 -17.31 13.91 11.68
C ASP A 104 -17.34 12.54 12.39
N ILE A 105 -18.26 11.62 12.02
CA ILE A 105 -18.31 10.25 12.56
C ILE A 105 -17.06 9.46 12.14
N ILE A 106 -16.66 9.56 10.88
CA ILE A 106 -15.49 8.83 10.35
C ILE A 106 -14.20 9.37 10.96
N GLU A 107 -14.08 10.69 11.09
CA GLU A 107 -12.94 11.35 11.75
C GLU A 107 -12.78 10.87 13.19
N GLY A 108 -13.87 10.87 13.98
CA GLY A 108 -13.84 10.39 15.36
C GLY A 108 -13.62 8.87 15.53
N GLU A 109 -13.86 8.06 14.50
CA GLU A 109 -13.53 6.62 14.51
C GLU A 109 -12.04 6.40 14.20
N VAL A 110 -11.50 7.13 13.22
CA VAL A 110 -10.09 7.00 12.84
C VAL A 110 -9.15 7.54 13.92
N GLU A 111 -9.49 8.64 14.58
CA GLU A 111 -8.70 9.15 15.71
C GLU A 111 -8.62 8.14 16.86
N ARG A 112 -9.73 7.44 17.16
CA ARG A 112 -9.75 6.37 18.18
C ARG A 112 -8.87 5.18 17.80
N GLU A 113 -8.89 4.77 16.53
CA GLU A 113 -8.07 3.65 16.05
C GLU A 113 -6.57 4.02 15.99
N ALA A 114 -6.24 5.27 15.66
CA ALA A 114 -4.86 5.74 15.56
C ALA A 114 -4.15 5.92 16.92
N ASP A 115 -4.92 6.06 18.00
CA ASP A 115 -4.39 6.25 19.37
C ASP A 115 -4.31 4.97 20.21
N HIS A 116 -4.89 3.87 19.72
CA HIS A 116 -4.70 2.53 20.27
C HIS A 116 -3.31 1.95 19.89
#